data_AF-A0AAU1GGF8-F1
#
_entry.id   AF-A0AAU1GGF8-F1
#
_cell.length_a   1.000
_cell.length_b   1.000
_cell.length_c   1.000
_cell.angle_alpha   90.00
_cell.angle_beta   90.00
_cell.angle_gamma   90.00
#
_symmetry.space_group_name_H-M   'P 1'
#
loop_
_entity.id
_entity.type
_entity.pdbx_description
1 polymer ?
#
loop_
_entity_poly.entity_id
_entity_poly.type
_entity_poly.pdbx_seq_one_letter_code
_entity_poly.pdbx_strand_id
1 'polypeptide(L)'
;MDLLTTTIQPYDWGSTTALAELMGIPPTGEPQAELWLGAHPAAPSHVDRGQGPIALDELLAASPMAELGPALARRFGPRLPFLLKVLAVDTPLSVQVHPDLAQAAAGFARENALGIPLDAPHRTYRDDQHKPEMIVALTRFQALCGFRAPERCAGLLELLDVPDLTPYAAALRARPGDAALREVFTAFLTAPTALLTAVTEAVRRTSADGGPYEADLAAYAAITYAHPDDPGLLPALMLNHVELEPGQALFLGAGIAHAYLSGLGVEIMASSDNVLRCGLTSKHVDAAELLEIVRFTAFPVRALAARWDAATGEHVYPAPVDDFSLSRFDLVRTDAPRTLMADAPQIVLCVRGEATVASEGRSVPLGPGRAVYAPAGDTLRLSGEGKVFRATSAVRTRPRQGGPTP
;
A
#
# COMPACT_ATOMS: atom_id res chain seq x y z
N MET A 1 -12.96 19.30 13.51
CA MET A 1 -12.06 18.16 13.84
C MET A 1 -12.72 17.21 14.83
N ASP A 2 -12.48 15.91 14.67
CA ASP A 2 -13.09 14.81 15.42
C ASP A 2 -12.02 13.74 15.71
N LEU A 3 -11.97 13.20 16.93
CA LEU A 3 -11.11 12.05 17.25
C LEU A 3 -11.69 10.79 16.58
N LEU A 4 -10.84 10.02 15.91
CA LEU A 4 -11.25 8.77 15.27
C LEU A 4 -11.26 7.61 16.29
N THR A 5 -12.35 6.86 16.28
CA THR A 5 -12.39 5.47 16.76
C THR A 5 -12.18 4.55 15.57
N THR A 6 -11.12 3.76 15.61
CA THR A 6 -10.61 2.97 14.48
C THR A 6 -10.73 1.47 14.74
N THR A 7 -10.83 0.70 13.66
CA THR A 7 -10.87 -0.77 13.72
C THR A 7 -9.52 -1.35 13.34
N ILE A 8 -9.06 -2.37 14.09
CA ILE A 8 -7.91 -3.18 13.74
C ILE A 8 -8.42 -4.44 13.03
N GLN A 9 -7.89 -4.71 11.84
CA GLN A 9 -8.18 -5.91 11.07
C GLN A 9 -7.30 -7.07 11.54
N PRO A 10 -7.88 -8.19 11.98
CA PRO A 10 -7.14 -9.32 12.55
C PRO A 10 -6.77 -10.35 11.47
N TYR A 11 -6.17 -9.93 10.36
CA TYR A 11 -5.79 -10.86 9.30
C TYR A 11 -4.62 -11.75 9.75
N ASP A 12 -4.65 -13.03 9.36
CA ASP A 12 -3.70 -14.07 9.81
C ASP A 12 -2.22 -13.73 9.54
N TRP A 13 -1.93 -12.86 8.57
CA TRP A 13 -0.57 -12.43 8.26
C TRP A 13 -0.03 -11.33 9.19
N GLY A 14 -0.90 -10.76 10.02
CA GLY A 14 -0.60 -9.63 10.89
C GLY A 14 0.27 -10.01 12.08
N SER A 15 1.09 -9.06 12.54
CA SER A 15 1.88 -9.23 13.75
C SER A 15 0.99 -9.35 14.99
N THR A 16 1.37 -10.21 15.91
CA THR A 16 0.70 -10.35 17.22
C THR A 16 1.10 -9.27 18.22
N THR A 17 2.17 -8.50 17.96
CA THR A 17 2.71 -7.52 18.92
C THR A 17 2.92 -6.11 18.35
N ALA A 18 3.24 -5.94 17.06
CA ALA A 18 3.75 -4.66 16.55
C ALA A 18 2.78 -3.47 16.70
N LEU A 19 1.48 -3.67 16.44
CA LEU A 19 0.48 -2.60 16.65
C LEU A 19 0.25 -2.31 18.14
N ALA A 20 0.24 -3.34 18.99
CA ALA A 20 0.11 -3.19 20.43
C ALA A 20 1.29 -2.41 21.03
N GLU A 21 2.52 -2.75 20.62
CA GLU A 21 3.75 -2.04 20.99
C GLU A 21 3.73 -0.59 20.51
N LEU A 22 3.32 -0.33 19.26
CA LEU A 22 3.17 1.02 18.74
C LEU A 22 2.22 1.84 19.61
N MET A 23 1.06 1.30 19.95
CA MET A 23 0.02 1.98 20.75
C MET A 23 0.33 2.05 22.25
N GLY A 24 1.36 1.34 22.73
CA GLY A 24 1.68 1.25 24.16
C GLY A 24 0.64 0.48 24.98
N ILE A 25 -0.02 -0.53 24.37
CA ILE A 25 -1.01 -1.39 25.03
C ILE A 25 -0.50 -2.85 25.08
N PRO A 26 -1.01 -3.68 26.01
CA PRO A 26 -0.67 -5.11 26.02
C PRO A 26 -1.13 -5.81 24.73
N PRO A 27 -0.31 -6.72 24.15
CA PRO A 27 -0.73 -7.58 23.04
C PRO A 27 -1.96 -8.39 23.39
N THR A 28 -2.86 -8.58 22.42
CA THR A 28 -4.07 -9.41 22.60
C THR A 28 -3.78 -10.91 22.50
N GLY A 29 -2.62 -11.28 21.94
CA GLY A 29 -2.26 -12.67 21.61
C GLY A 29 -2.75 -13.13 20.25
N GLU A 30 -3.55 -12.32 19.56
CA GLU A 30 -4.11 -12.60 18.23
C GLU A 30 -3.43 -11.72 17.16
N PRO A 31 -3.38 -12.15 15.88
CA PRO A 31 -2.85 -11.34 14.78
C PRO A 31 -3.56 -9.98 14.67
N GLN A 32 -2.77 -8.91 14.48
CA GLN A 32 -3.25 -7.55 14.26
C GLN A 32 -2.54 -6.98 13.03
N ALA A 33 -3.24 -6.94 11.90
CA ALA A 33 -2.64 -6.72 10.60
C ALA A 33 -2.69 -5.26 10.15
N GLU A 34 -3.88 -4.64 10.20
CA GLU A 34 -4.10 -3.30 9.67
C GLU A 34 -4.93 -2.45 10.64
N LEU A 35 -4.43 -1.28 11.03
CA LEU A 35 -5.23 -0.24 11.68
C LEU A 35 -5.82 0.68 10.61
N TRP A 36 -7.14 0.68 10.43
CA TRP A 36 -7.79 1.47 9.37
C TRP A 36 -8.26 2.84 9.84
N LEU A 37 -7.87 3.87 9.09
CA LEU A 37 -8.22 5.27 9.34
C LEU A 37 -8.86 5.87 8.08
N GLY A 38 -10.18 5.99 8.08
CA GLY A 38 -10.92 6.51 6.93
C GLY A 38 -12.36 6.05 6.89
N ALA A 39 -12.96 6.18 5.70
CA ALA A 39 -14.37 5.96 5.45
C ALA A 39 -14.60 4.74 4.55
N HIS A 40 -13.82 3.67 4.73
CA HIS A 40 -13.97 2.47 3.92
C HIS A 40 -15.21 1.69 4.37
N PRO A 41 -16.17 1.35 3.48
CA PRO A 41 -17.45 0.74 3.89
C PRO A 41 -17.31 -0.59 4.66
N ALA A 42 -16.25 -1.37 4.39
CA ALA A 42 -16.01 -2.63 5.10
C ALA A 42 -15.63 -2.45 6.58
N ALA A 43 -15.03 -1.30 6.95
CA ALA A 43 -14.66 -0.98 8.33
C ALA A 43 -14.41 0.53 8.49
N PRO A 44 -15.47 1.36 8.48
CA PRO A 44 -15.31 2.79 8.60
C PRO A 44 -14.81 3.15 10.01
N SER A 45 -13.94 4.16 10.09
CA SER A 45 -13.67 4.83 11.37
C SER A 45 -14.94 5.54 11.83
N HIS A 46 -15.08 5.72 13.13
CA HIS A 46 -16.21 6.43 13.73
C HIS A 46 -15.76 7.75 14.35
N VAL A 47 -16.67 8.72 14.38
CA VAL A 47 -16.53 10.01 15.03
C VAL A 47 -17.70 10.25 15.99
N ASP A 48 -17.52 11.08 17.01
CA ASP A 48 -18.60 11.50 17.90
C ASP A 48 -18.62 13.02 18.03
N ARG A 49 -19.71 13.63 17.54
CA ARG A 49 -19.97 15.08 17.58
C ARG A 49 -20.97 15.47 18.69
N GLY A 50 -21.11 14.63 19.72
CA GLY A 50 -21.99 14.85 20.87
C GLY A 50 -23.37 14.19 20.74
N GLN A 51 -23.59 13.40 19.69
CA GLN A 51 -24.84 12.66 19.44
C GLN A 51 -24.61 11.13 19.45
N GLY A 52 -23.41 10.70 19.86
CA GLY A 52 -22.97 9.30 19.79
C GLY A 52 -22.12 9.02 18.55
N PRO A 53 -21.54 7.81 18.46
CA PRO A 53 -20.69 7.41 17.34
C PRO A 53 -21.45 7.40 16.01
N ILE A 54 -20.87 8.01 14.98
CA ILE A 54 -21.34 8.00 13.59
C ILE A 54 -20.21 7.45 12.72
N ALA A 55 -20.52 6.52 11.83
CA ALA A 55 -19.54 6.00 10.88
C ALA A 55 -19.13 7.10 9.88
N LEU A 56 -17.84 7.20 9.58
CA LEU A 56 -17.31 8.32 8.79
C LEU A 56 -17.86 8.31 7.37
N ASP A 57 -18.08 7.15 6.76
CA ASP A 57 -18.70 7.02 5.44
C ASP A 57 -20.16 7.52 5.43
N GLU A 58 -20.94 7.23 6.46
CA GLU A 58 -22.29 7.77 6.63
C GLU A 58 -22.28 9.30 6.80
N LEU A 59 -21.34 9.83 7.58
CA LEU A 59 -21.17 11.27 7.76
C LEU A 59 -20.84 11.97 6.43
N LEU A 60 -19.92 11.41 5.64
CA LEU A 60 -19.56 11.93 4.33
C LEU A 60 -20.72 11.85 3.34
N ALA A 61 -21.51 10.78 3.38
CA ALA A 61 -22.71 10.62 2.55
C ALA A 61 -23.80 11.65 2.89
N ALA A 62 -23.97 11.97 4.17
CA ALA A 62 -24.97 12.94 4.61
C ALA A 62 -24.61 14.39 4.25
N SER A 63 -23.32 14.74 4.18
CA SER A 63 -22.87 16.14 3.97
C SER A 63 -21.59 16.25 3.15
N PRO A 64 -21.54 15.72 1.91
CA PRO A 64 -20.30 15.59 1.14
C PRO A 64 -19.63 16.94 0.84
N MET A 65 -20.42 17.97 0.58
CA MET A 65 -19.92 19.31 0.28
C MET A 65 -19.20 19.95 1.48
N ALA A 66 -19.73 19.72 2.70
CA ALA A 66 -19.18 20.28 3.93
C ALA A 66 -17.96 19.49 4.40
N GLU A 67 -18.01 18.16 4.31
CA GLU A 67 -16.95 17.31 4.83
C GLU A 67 -15.77 17.16 3.85
N LEU A 68 -16.03 16.93 2.56
CA LEU A 68 -15.00 16.73 1.54
C LEU A 68 -14.54 18.03 0.86
N GLY A 69 -15.38 19.06 0.91
CA GLY A 69 -15.21 20.28 0.14
C GLY A 69 -15.68 20.13 -1.32
N PRO A 70 -15.91 21.25 -2.03
CA PRO A 70 -16.58 21.23 -3.34
C PRO A 70 -15.84 20.48 -4.45
N ALA A 71 -14.50 20.52 -4.45
CA ALA A 71 -13.71 19.90 -5.50
C ALA A 71 -13.78 18.37 -5.42
N LEU A 72 -13.60 17.81 -4.22
CA LEU A 72 -13.65 16.36 -4.00
C LEU A 72 -15.08 15.84 -4.10
N ALA A 73 -16.06 16.53 -3.52
CA ALA A 73 -17.46 16.12 -3.62
C ALA A 73 -17.94 15.98 -5.08
N ARG A 74 -17.46 16.85 -5.99
CA ARG A 74 -17.73 16.74 -7.43
C ARG A 74 -16.98 15.60 -8.11
N ARG A 75 -15.74 15.34 -7.71
CA ARG A 75 -14.87 14.34 -8.37
C ARG A 75 -15.15 12.91 -7.89
N PHE A 76 -15.33 12.73 -6.59
CA PHE A 76 -15.42 11.41 -5.95
C PHE A 76 -16.81 11.11 -5.38
N GLY A 77 -17.74 12.05 -5.47
CA GLY A 77 -19.06 11.94 -4.84
C GLY A 77 -18.94 12.02 -3.31
N PRO A 78 -19.71 11.21 -2.56
CA PRO A 78 -19.64 11.18 -1.10
C PRO A 78 -18.46 10.36 -0.54
N ARG A 79 -17.51 9.92 -1.38
CA ARG A 79 -16.42 9.05 -0.95
C ARG A 79 -15.20 9.86 -0.56
N LEU A 80 -14.59 9.51 0.58
CA LEU A 80 -13.21 9.90 0.86
C LEU A 80 -12.31 9.25 -0.20
N PRO A 81 -11.41 10.00 -0.88
CA PRO A 81 -10.66 9.45 -2.01
C PRO A 81 -9.48 8.56 -1.60
N PHE A 82 -9.21 8.42 -0.31
CA PHE A 82 -8.11 7.62 0.20
C PHE A 82 -8.49 6.87 1.48
N LEU A 83 -7.72 5.81 1.76
CA LEU A 83 -7.68 5.10 3.03
C LEU A 83 -6.26 5.17 3.57
N LEU A 84 -6.13 5.62 4.82
CA LEU A 84 -4.86 5.62 5.56
C LEU A 84 -4.85 4.39 6.49
N LYS A 85 -3.71 3.73 6.60
CA LYS A 85 -3.54 2.58 7.47
C LYS A 85 -2.20 2.57 8.18
N VAL A 86 -2.12 1.82 9.27
CA VAL A 86 -0.85 1.28 9.78
C VAL A 86 -0.85 -0.22 9.54
N LEU A 87 0.10 -0.71 8.74
CA LEU A 87 0.29 -2.13 8.42
C LEU A 87 1.36 -2.71 9.32
N ALA A 88 1.07 -3.84 9.95
CA ALA A 88 2.01 -4.65 10.72
C ALA A 88 2.15 -6.03 10.07
N VAL A 89 3.08 -6.12 9.12
CA VAL A 89 3.33 -7.32 8.31
C VAL A 89 4.29 -8.25 9.02
N ASP A 90 3.83 -9.45 9.37
CA ASP A 90 4.65 -10.49 10.00
C ASP A 90 4.85 -11.70 9.09
N THR A 91 3.83 -12.00 8.27
CA THR A 91 3.90 -13.02 7.21
C THR A 91 3.84 -12.35 5.83
N PRO A 92 4.62 -12.81 4.83
CA PRO A 92 4.55 -12.29 3.47
C PRO A 92 3.14 -12.29 2.87
N LEU A 93 2.73 -11.16 2.30
CA LEU A 93 1.44 -10.98 1.65
C LEU A 93 1.45 -11.59 0.23
N SER A 94 0.24 -11.74 -0.32
CA SER A 94 0.05 -12.13 -1.72
C SER A 94 0.73 -11.15 -2.69
N VAL A 95 1.30 -11.67 -3.78
CA VAL A 95 1.75 -10.84 -4.89
C VAL A 95 0.52 -10.26 -5.59
N GLN A 96 0.50 -8.94 -5.76
CA GLN A 96 -0.65 -8.17 -6.19
C GLN A 96 -0.31 -7.23 -7.32
N VAL A 97 -1.32 -6.92 -8.12
CA VAL A 97 -1.31 -5.92 -9.19
C VAL A 97 -2.65 -5.20 -9.17
N HIS A 98 -2.62 -3.89 -9.43
CA HIS A 98 -3.82 -3.07 -9.51
C HIS A 98 -4.05 -2.57 -10.94
N PRO A 99 -5.31 -2.56 -11.42
CA PRO A 99 -5.64 -1.99 -12.71
C PRO A 99 -5.48 -0.47 -12.71
N ASP A 100 -5.27 0.10 -13.89
CA ASP A 100 -5.45 1.53 -14.08
C ASP A 100 -6.94 1.91 -14.06
N LEU A 101 -7.24 3.21 -14.10
CA LEU A 101 -8.61 3.69 -13.98
C LEU A 101 -9.52 3.22 -15.13
N ALA A 102 -8.98 3.12 -16.35
CA ALA A 102 -9.76 2.69 -17.51
C ALA A 102 -10.04 1.18 -17.46
N GLN A 103 -9.03 0.40 -17.08
CA GLN A 103 -9.13 -1.05 -16.86
C GLN A 103 -10.11 -1.35 -15.72
N ALA A 104 -10.02 -0.64 -14.59
CA ALA A 104 -10.93 -0.80 -13.46
C ALA A 104 -12.39 -0.55 -13.85
N ALA A 105 -12.66 0.58 -14.52
CA ALA A 105 -14.00 0.92 -14.97
C ALA A 105 -14.56 -0.10 -15.97
N ALA A 106 -13.76 -0.55 -16.94
CA ALA A 106 -14.16 -1.55 -17.92
C ALA A 106 -14.42 -2.92 -17.29
N GLY A 107 -13.54 -3.37 -16.40
CA GLY A 107 -13.67 -4.64 -15.67
C GLY A 107 -14.88 -4.65 -14.75
N PHE A 108 -15.09 -3.58 -13.98
CA PHE A 108 -16.24 -3.42 -13.10
C PHE A 108 -17.57 -3.46 -13.87
N ALA A 109 -17.66 -2.73 -14.99
CA ALA A 109 -18.85 -2.73 -15.84
C ALA A 109 -19.12 -4.11 -16.45
N ARG A 110 -18.07 -4.82 -16.92
CA ARG A 110 -18.16 -6.19 -17.43
C ARG A 110 -18.71 -7.15 -16.40
N GLU A 111 -18.12 -7.22 -15.21
CA GLU A 111 -18.53 -8.17 -14.17
C GLU A 111 -19.95 -7.86 -13.66
N ASN A 112 -20.36 -6.57 -13.62
CA ASN A 112 -21.74 -6.17 -13.32
C ASN A 112 -22.73 -6.63 -14.39
N ALA A 113 -22.40 -6.48 -15.67
CA ALA A 113 -23.25 -6.93 -16.77
C ALA A 113 -23.43 -8.46 -16.78
N LEU A 114 -22.45 -9.20 -16.26
CA LEU A 114 -22.51 -10.64 -16.05
C LEU A 114 -23.27 -11.03 -14.75
N GLY A 115 -23.68 -10.06 -13.94
CA GLY A 115 -24.41 -10.30 -12.69
C GLY A 115 -23.57 -10.95 -11.58
N ILE A 116 -22.24 -10.81 -11.61
CA ILE A 116 -21.35 -11.37 -10.58
C ILE A 116 -21.52 -10.55 -9.29
N PRO A 117 -21.92 -11.14 -8.15
CA PRO A 117 -22.05 -10.42 -6.88
C PRO A 117 -20.71 -9.80 -6.42
N LEU A 118 -20.75 -8.64 -5.75
CA LEU A 118 -19.54 -7.94 -5.28
C LEU A 118 -18.72 -8.75 -4.26
N ASP A 119 -19.38 -9.61 -3.50
CA ASP A 119 -18.80 -10.50 -2.49
C ASP A 119 -18.41 -11.87 -3.05
N ALA A 120 -18.65 -12.13 -4.35
CA ALA A 120 -18.31 -13.42 -4.94
C ALA A 120 -16.78 -13.65 -4.88
N PRO A 121 -16.31 -14.86 -4.51
CA PRO A 121 -14.88 -15.14 -4.38
C PRO A 121 -14.06 -14.92 -5.66
N HIS A 122 -14.71 -15.01 -6.82
CA HIS A 122 -14.12 -14.81 -8.14
C HIS A 122 -14.36 -13.41 -8.71
N ARG A 123 -14.96 -12.48 -7.94
CA ARG A 123 -15.11 -11.08 -8.32
C ARG A 123 -13.75 -10.40 -8.25
N THR A 124 -13.25 -9.94 -9.40
CA THR A 124 -11.95 -9.27 -9.51
C THR A 124 -12.08 -7.76 -9.30
N TYR A 125 -13.11 -7.16 -9.90
CA TYR A 125 -13.35 -5.72 -9.88
C TYR A 125 -14.48 -5.37 -8.92
N ARG A 126 -14.16 -4.79 -7.76
CA ARG A 126 -15.13 -4.41 -6.72
C ARG A 126 -15.62 -2.98 -6.85
N ASP A 127 -14.92 -2.16 -7.62
CA ASP A 127 -15.28 -0.77 -7.92
C ASP A 127 -14.68 -0.33 -9.26
N ASP A 128 -15.05 0.87 -9.70
CA ASP A 128 -14.58 1.49 -10.93
C ASP A 128 -13.33 2.36 -10.76
N GLN A 129 -12.62 2.25 -9.62
CA GLN A 129 -11.48 3.07 -9.28
C GLN A 129 -10.16 2.31 -9.44
N HIS A 130 -9.09 3.05 -9.76
CA HIS A 130 -7.73 2.54 -9.64
C HIS A 130 -7.30 2.46 -8.17
N LYS A 131 -6.17 1.79 -7.91
CA LYS A 131 -5.62 1.62 -6.56
C LYS A 131 -4.12 1.94 -6.52
N PRO A 132 -3.70 3.19 -6.76
CA PRO A 132 -2.36 3.62 -6.42
C PRO A 132 -2.16 3.59 -4.89
N GLU A 133 -0.98 3.18 -4.46
CA GLU A 133 -0.65 3.02 -3.04
C GLU A 133 0.74 3.59 -2.72
N MET A 134 0.96 3.92 -1.46
CA MET A 134 2.26 4.29 -0.93
C MET A 134 2.42 3.75 0.49
N ILE A 135 3.51 3.04 0.74
CA ILE A 135 3.93 2.61 2.08
C ILE A 135 5.11 3.45 2.54
N VAL A 136 5.06 3.93 3.78
CA VAL A 136 6.17 4.59 4.48
C VAL A 136 6.61 3.73 5.65
N ALA A 137 7.86 3.31 5.65
CA ALA A 137 8.40 2.41 6.66
C ALA A 137 8.48 3.08 8.04
N LEU A 138 7.94 2.44 9.08
CA LEU A 138 8.13 2.83 10.49
C LEU A 138 9.26 2.04 11.15
N THR A 139 9.39 0.77 10.79
CA THR A 139 10.57 -0.08 11.04
C THR A 139 11.29 -0.35 9.72
N ARG A 140 12.36 -1.14 9.73
CA ARG A 140 12.83 -1.75 8.47
C ARG A 140 11.67 -2.53 7.86
N PHE A 141 11.43 -2.33 6.57
CA PHE A 141 10.28 -2.88 5.86
C PHE A 141 10.74 -3.54 4.55
N GLN A 142 10.31 -4.77 4.30
CA GLN A 142 10.69 -5.53 3.12
C GLN A 142 9.51 -5.68 2.17
N ALA A 143 9.77 -5.53 0.87
CA ALA A 143 8.77 -5.66 -0.17
C ALA A 143 9.37 -6.27 -1.45
N LEU A 144 8.52 -6.83 -2.29
CA LEU A 144 8.77 -7.05 -3.71
C LEU A 144 8.08 -5.95 -4.50
N CYS A 145 8.74 -5.42 -5.53
CA CYS A 145 8.13 -4.40 -6.40
C CYS A 145 8.76 -4.39 -7.79
N GLY A 146 7.92 -4.46 -8.82
CA GLY A 146 8.30 -4.33 -10.22
C GLY A 146 9.25 -5.41 -10.72
N PHE A 147 9.33 -5.59 -12.03
CA PHE A 147 10.23 -6.57 -12.61
C PHE A 147 11.70 -6.14 -12.49
N ARG A 148 12.56 -7.11 -12.19
CA ARG A 148 14.01 -6.96 -12.41
C ARG A 148 14.30 -6.92 -13.91
N ALA A 149 15.49 -6.46 -14.26
CA ALA A 149 15.99 -6.63 -15.62
C ALA A 149 16.03 -8.15 -15.97
N PRO A 150 15.64 -8.54 -17.19
CA PRO A 150 15.63 -9.94 -17.61
C PRO A 150 16.94 -10.68 -17.36
N GLU A 151 18.08 -10.02 -17.55
CA GLU A 151 19.40 -10.59 -17.31
C GLU A 151 19.64 -10.91 -15.84
N ARG A 152 19.12 -10.06 -14.93
CA ARG A 152 19.17 -10.31 -13.48
C ARG A 152 18.23 -11.44 -13.06
N CYS A 153 17.04 -11.53 -13.68
CA CYS A 153 16.16 -12.68 -13.50
C CYS A 153 16.88 -13.96 -13.91
N ALA A 154 17.46 -14.00 -15.11
CA ALA A 154 18.15 -15.18 -15.63
C ALA A 154 19.31 -15.61 -14.72
N GLY A 155 20.13 -14.66 -14.26
CA GLY A 155 21.23 -14.95 -13.34
C GLY A 155 20.76 -15.50 -11.98
N LEU A 156 19.63 -15.02 -11.45
CA LEU A 156 19.05 -15.57 -10.23
C LEU A 156 18.52 -17.00 -10.46
N LEU A 157 17.85 -17.27 -11.57
CA LEU A 157 17.32 -18.61 -11.89
C LEU A 157 18.44 -19.63 -12.05
N GLU A 158 19.56 -19.25 -12.69
CA GLU A 158 20.72 -20.14 -12.85
C GLU A 158 21.45 -20.40 -11.52
N LEU A 159 21.50 -19.41 -10.63
CA LEU A 159 22.10 -19.55 -9.31
C LEU A 159 21.41 -20.62 -8.45
N LEU A 160 20.12 -20.88 -8.68
CA LEU A 160 19.38 -21.93 -7.97
C LEU A 160 19.80 -23.34 -8.37
N ASP A 161 20.50 -23.50 -9.50
CA ASP A 161 20.99 -24.79 -10.02
C ASP A 161 19.88 -25.86 -10.13
N VAL A 162 18.72 -25.44 -10.66
CA VAL A 162 17.58 -26.31 -10.99
C VAL A 162 17.56 -26.50 -12.50
N PRO A 163 17.80 -27.72 -13.04
CA PRO A 163 17.88 -27.95 -14.49
C PRO A 163 16.66 -27.44 -15.27
N ASP A 164 15.46 -27.66 -14.72
CA ASP A 164 14.19 -27.24 -15.33
C ASP A 164 14.01 -25.71 -15.39
N LEU A 165 14.84 -24.92 -14.70
CA LEU A 165 14.87 -23.46 -14.83
C LEU A 165 15.63 -22.95 -16.07
N THR A 166 16.47 -23.81 -16.66
CA THR A 166 17.38 -23.43 -17.76
C THR A 166 16.66 -22.86 -18.99
N PRO A 167 15.53 -23.44 -19.46
CA PRO A 167 14.78 -22.87 -20.59
C PRO A 167 14.25 -21.46 -20.31
N TYR A 168 13.85 -21.15 -19.08
CA TYR A 168 13.34 -19.84 -18.70
C TYR A 168 14.46 -18.79 -18.62
N ALA A 169 15.61 -19.16 -18.04
CA ALA A 169 16.80 -18.30 -18.03
C ALA A 169 17.29 -18.00 -19.46
N ALA A 170 17.23 -18.98 -20.36
CA ALA A 170 17.54 -18.78 -21.78
C ALA A 170 16.53 -17.84 -22.47
N ALA A 171 15.22 -18.02 -22.23
CA ALA A 171 14.18 -17.15 -22.78
C ALA A 171 14.34 -15.69 -22.35
N LEU A 172 14.68 -15.46 -21.07
CA LEU A 172 14.97 -14.14 -20.52
C LEU A 172 16.13 -13.41 -21.22
N ARG A 173 17.11 -14.14 -21.78
CA ARG A 173 18.24 -13.55 -22.52
C ARG A 173 18.04 -13.48 -24.03
N ALA A 174 17.13 -14.29 -24.57
CA ALA A 174 16.97 -14.43 -26.02
C ALA A 174 16.05 -13.37 -26.65
N ARG A 175 15.19 -12.72 -25.86
CA ARG A 175 14.17 -11.78 -26.36
C ARG A 175 14.36 -10.36 -25.81
N PRO A 176 13.78 -9.33 -26.47
CA PRO A 176 13.67 -7.99 -25.90
C PRO A 176 12.95 -8.04 -24.54
N GLY A 177 13.40 -7.22 -23.60
CA GLY A 177 13.11 -7.43 -22.17
C GLY A 177 11.64 -7.60 -21.83
N ASP A 178 10.77 -6.73 -22.33
CA ASP A 178 9.34 -6.78 -21.98
C ASP A 178 8.64 -8.05 -22.50
N ALA A 179 9.02 -8.52 -23.70
CA ALA A 179 8.49 -9.77 -24.25
C ALA A 179 9.01 -11.00 -23.48
N ALA A 180 10.27 -10.96 -23.06
CA ALA A 180 10.90 -12.03 -22.29
C ALA A 180 10.27 -12.16 -20.89
N LEU A 181 10.01 -11.03 -20.23
CA LEU A 181 9.32 -10.98 -18.95
C LEU A 181 7.90 -11.54 -19.06
N ARG A 182 7.13 -11.13 -20.08
CA ARG A 182 5.76 -11.64 -20.30
C ARG A 182 5.75 -13.14 -20.55
N GLU A 183 6.64 -13.65 -21.41
CA GLU A 183 6.73 -15.08 -21.73
C GLU A 183 7.01 -15.93 -20.49
N VAL A 184 8.06 -15.59 -19.73
CA VAL A 184 8.46 -16.37 -18.55
C VAL A 184 7.44 -16.24 -17.42
N PHE A 185 6.93 -15.04 -17.16
CA PHE A 185 5.90 -14.84 -16.14
C PHE A 185 4.64 -15.64 -16.47
N THR A 186 4.19 -15.62 -17.73
CA THR A 186 3.02 -16.41 -18.18
C THR A 186 3.24 -17.89 -17.91
N ALA A 187 4.42 -18.43 -18.25
CA ALA A 187 4.72 -19.83 -18.04
C ALA A 187 4.79 -20.20 -16.55
N PHE A 188 5.28 -19.29 -15.70
CA PHE A 188 5.35 -19.48 -14.25
C PHE A 188 3.97 -19.56 -13.58
N LEU A 189 2.96 -18.85 -14.08
CA LEU A 189 1.59 -18.93 -13.54
C LEU A 189 0.96 -20.34 -13.66
N THR A 190 1.46 -21.15 -14.59
CA THR A 190 0.97 -22.52 -14.84
C THR A 190 2.05 -23.57 -14.67
N ALA A 191 3.12 -23.25 -13.93
CA ALA A 191 4.24 -24.16 -13.73
C ALA A 191 3.81 -25.45 -13.00
N PRO A 192 4.39 -26.62 -13.34
CA PRO A 192 4.08 -27.86 -12.68
C PRO A 192 4.58 -27.86 -11.23
N THR A 193 3.85 -28.53 -10.34
CA THR A 193 4.21 -28.67 -8.91
C THR A 193 5.62 -29.21 -8.70
N ALA A 194 6.10 -30.12 -9.55
CA ALA A 194 7.46 -30.64 -9.45
C ALA A 194 8.54 -29.56 -9.59
N LEU A 195 8.35 -28.58 -10.48
CA LEU A 195 9.25 -27.44 -10.60
C LEU A 195 9.18 -26.55 -9.36
N LEU A 196 7.97 -26.30 -8.85
CA LEU A 196 7.76 -25.49 -7.64
C LEU A 196 8.51 -26.09 -6.45
N THR A 197 8.35 -27.38 -6.18
CA THR A 197 9.05 -28.06 -5.08
C THR A 197 10.57 -27.99 -5.25
N ALA A 198 11.09 -28.25 -6.45
CA ALA A 198 12.53 -28.16 -6.72
C ALA A 198 13.07 -26.74 -6.48
N VAL A 199 12.32 -25.72 -6.88
CA VAL A 199 12.69 -24.31 -6.66
C VAL A 199 12.59 -23.92 -5.18
N THR A 200 11.55 -24.36 -4.47
CA THR A 200 11.40 -24.19 -3.02
C THR A 200 12.64 -24.70 -2.28
N GLU A 201 13.05 -25.93 -2.56
CA GLU A 201 14.22 -26.56 -1.94
C GLU A 201 15.52 -25.82 -2.31
N ALA A 202 15.68 -25.47 -3.59
CA ALA A 202 16.84 -24.74 -4.07
C ALA A 202 16.98 -23.36 -3.41
N VAL A 203 15.90 -22.58 -3.32
CA VAL A 203 15.90 -21.27 -2.67
C VAL A 203 16.34 -21.38 -1.21
N ARG A 204 15.79 -22.34 -0.45
CA ARG A 204 16.14 -22.56 0.96
C ARG A 204 17.61 -22.94 1.13
N ARG A 205 18.12 -23.85 0.28
CA ARG A 205 19.52 -24.29 0.29
C ARG A 205 20.45 -23.12 -0.05
N THR A 206 20.26 -22.46 -1.19
CA THR A 206 21.15 -21.39 -1.67
C THR A 206 21.13 -20.18 -0.73
N SER A 207 19.99 -19.89 -0.08
CA SER A 207 19.93 -18.84 0.95
C SER A 207 20.79 -19.13 2.18
N ALA A 208 21.09 -20.40 2.50
CA ALA A 208 21.90 -20.76 3.65
C ALA A 208 23.41 -20.68 3.37
N ASP A 209 23.81 -20.82 2.11
CA ASP A 209 25.21 -20.85 1.69
C ASP A 209 25.84 -19.44 1.56
N GLY A 210 25.01 -18.40 1.48
CA GLY A 210 25.42 -17.01 1.27
C GLY A 210 25.94 -16.73 -0.16
N GLY A 211 26.19 -15.47 -0.50
CA GLY A 211 26.77 -15.08 -1.79
C GLY A 211 26.02 -13.95 -2.52
N PRO A 212 26.15 -13.86 -3.86
CA PRO A 212 25.38 -12.89 -4.64
C PRO A 212 23.88 -13.05 -4.38
N TYR A 213 23.14 -11.93 -4.32
CA TYR A 213 21.69 -11.92 -4.03
C TYR A 213 21.31 -12.42 -2.63
N GLU A 214 22.21 -12.40 -1.65
CA GLU A 214 21.94 -12.87 -0.27
C GLU A 214 20.64 -12.29 0.31
N ALA A 215 20.45 -10.97 0.24
CA ALA A 215 19.24 -10.32 0.76
C ALA A 215 17.97 -10.77 0.02
N ASP A 216 18.05 -10.93 -1.31
CA ASP A 216 16.95 -11.41 -2.12
C ASP A 216 16.59 -12.87 -1.77
N LEU A 217 17.59 -13.75 -1.70
CA LEU A 217 17.41 -15.17 -1.37
C LEU A 217 16.87 -15.36 0.05
N ALA A 218 17.30 -14.57 1.01
CA ALA A 218 16.74 -14.58 2.36
C ALA A 218 15.24 -14.22 2.36
N ALA A 219 14.85 -13.19 1.60
CA ALA A 219 13.46 -12.79 1.43
C ALA A 219 12.63 -13.89 0.73
N TYR A 220 13.15 -14.50 -0.33
CA TYR A 220 12.49 -15.61 -1.02
C TYR A 220 12.40 -16.86 -0.15
N ALA A 221 13.42 -17.17 0.65
CA ALA A 221 13.38 -18.27 1.61
C ALA A 221 12.29 -18.04 2.66
N ALA A 222 12.16 -16.82 3.20
CA ALA A 222 11.08 -16.46 4.12
C ALA A 222 9.69 -16.70 3.48
N ILE A 223 9.50 -16.32 2.22
CA ILE A 223 8.28 -16.64 1.45
C ILE A 223 8.05 -18.15 1.41
N THR A 224 9.08 -18.96 1.13
CA THR A 224 8.90 -20.43 1.07
C THR A 224 8.50 -21.05 2.40
N TYR A 225 8.87 -20.46 3.54
CA TYR A 225 8.48 -20.97 4.85
C TYR A 225 7.03 -20.59 5.20
N ALA A 226 6.62 -19.38 4.82
CA ALA A 226 5.25 -18.91 5.01
C ALA A 226 4.25 -19.58 4.05
N HIS A 227 4.65 -19.77 2.79
CA HIS A 227 3.83 -20.28 1.69
C HIS A 227 4.54 -21.44 1.00
N PRO A 228 4.62 -22.62 1.64
CA PRO A 228 5.35 -23.75 1.08
C PRO A 228 4.72 -24.21 -0.24
N ASP A 229 5.56 -24.33 -1.27
CA ASP A 229 5.19 -24.79 -2.62
C ASP A 229 4.08 -23.96 -3.30
N ASP A 230 3.90 -22.70 -2.90
CA ASP A 230 2.94 -21.81 -3.52
C ASP A 230 3.43 -21.35 -4.92
N PRO A 231 2.56 -21.40 -5.96
CA PRO A 231 2.93 -21.01 -7.33
C PRO A 231 3.43 -19.57 -7.46
N GLY A 232 3.05 -18.68 -6.53
CA GLY A 232 3.50 -17.29 -6.47
C GLY A 232 4.99 -17.11 -6.22
N LEU A 233 5.71 -18.15 -5.77
CA LEU A 233 7.17 -18.10 -5.61
C LEU A 233 7.88 -17.79 -6.94
N LEU A 234 7.45 -18.41 -8.05
CA LEU A 234 8.12 -18.23 -9.33
C LEU A 234 7.96 -16.80 -9.89
N PRO A 235 6.74 -16.20 -9.93
CA PRO A 235 6.58 -14.77 -10.19
C PRO A 235 7.40 -13.88 -9.24
N ALA A 236 7.45 -14.22 -7.95
CA ALA A 236 8.19 -13.42 -6.95
C ALA A 236 9.70 -13.35 -7.25
N LEU A 237 10.32 -14.43 -7.74
CA LEU A 237 11.73 -14.46 -8.16
C LEU A 237 12.02 -13.46 -9.30
N MET A 238 11.01 -13.07 -10.07
CA MET A 238 11.17 -12.07 -11.15
C MET A 238 11.10 -10.62 -10.65
N LEU A 239 10.64 -10.39 -9.42
CA LEU A 239 10.42 -9.04 -8.87
C LEU A 239 11.62 -8.53 -8.08
N ASN A 240 11.85 -7.21 -8.06
CA ASN A 240 12.93 -6.64 -7.24
C ASN A 240 12.58 -6.78 -5.76
N HIS A 241 13.52 -7.30 -4.97
CA HIS A 241 13.48 -7.18 -3.51
C HIS A 241 13.91 -5.76 -3.13
N VAL A 242 13.11 -5.13 -2.27
CA VAL A 242 13.26 -3.75 -1.81
C VAL A 242 13.25 -3.74 -0.30
N GLU A 243 14.24 -3.09 0.28
CA GLU A 243 14.32 -2.85 1.71
C GLU A 243 14.21 -1.34 1.95
N LEU A 244 13.25 -0.95 2.79
CA LEU A 244 13.04 0.43 3.19
C LEU A 244 13.55 0.61 4.63
N GLU A 245 14.39 1.61 4.81
CA GLU A 245 14.77 2.10 6.13
C GLU A 245 13.65 2.99 6.72
N PRO A 246 13.53 3.09 8.05
CA PRO A 246 12.52 3.93 8.69
C PRO A 246 12.45 5.34 8.10
N GLY A 247 11.25 5.72 7.65
CA GLY A 247 10.95 7.01 7.04
C GLY A 247 11.14 7.08 5.53
N GLN A 248 11.71 6.04 4.89
CA GLN A 248 11.66 5.87 3.43
C GLN A 248 10.30 5.34 2.99
N ALA A 249 9.96 5.59 1.73
CA ALA A 249 8.69 5.20 1.17
C ALA A 249 8.83 4.41 -0.15
N LEU A 250 7.79 3.69 -0.52
CA LEU A 250 7.65 3.04 -1.82
C LEU A 250 6.27 3.39 -2.37
N PHE A 251 6.23 3.88 -3.62
CA PHE A 251 4.98 4.15 -4.34
C PHE A 251 4.69 3.02 -5.32
N LEU A 252 3.44 2.57 -5.36
CA LEU A 252 2.95 1.47 -6.17
C LEU A 252 1.86 2.00 -7.10
N GLY A 253 2.19 2.06 -8.39
CA GLY A 253 1.26 2.47 -9.44
C GLY A 253 0.53 1.29 -10.08
N ALA A 254 -0.42 1.60 -10.97
CA ALA A 254 -1.13 0.60 -11.74
C ALA A 254 -0.20 -0.30 -12.57
N GLY A 255 -0.58 -1.57 -12.71
CA GLY A 255 0.13 -2.59 -13.47
C GLY A 255 1.45 -3.08 -12.84
N ILE A 256 1.89 -2.52 -11.71
CA ILE A 256 3.13 -2.92 -11.05
C ILE A 256 2.85 -4.09 -10.11
N ALA A 257 3.47 -5.25 -10.38
CA ALA A 257 3.45 -6.39 -9.47
C ALA A 257 4.27 -6.11 -8.20
N HIS A 258 3.70 -6.36 -7.03
CA HIS A 258 4.33 -6.09 -5.74
C HIS A 258 3.78 -6.99 -4.62
N ALA A 259 4.51 -7.09 -3.51
CA ALA A 259 4.09 -7.76 -2.28
C ALA A 259 4.81 -7.14 -1.09
N TYR A 260 4.14 -6.98 0.06
CA TYR A 260 4.84 -6.66 1.32
C TYR A 260 5.23 -7.96 2.01
N LEU A 261 6.46 -8.00 2.53
CA LEU A 261 7.05 -9.22 3.09
C LEU A 261 7.14 -9.19 4.60
N SER A 262 7.53 -8.06 5.18
CA SER A 262 7.68 -7.88 6.62
C SER A 262 7.81 -6.40 7.01
N GLY A 263 7.46 -6.08 8.25
CA GLY A 263 7.70 -4.79 8.89
C GLY A 263 6.44 -4.00 9.20
N LEU A 264 6.66 -2.86 9.88
CA LEU A 264 5.62 -1.91 10.27
C LEU A 264 5.70 -0.67 9.38
N GLY A 265 4.58 -0.20 8.84
CA GLY A 265 4.54 0.97 7.97
C GLY A 265 3.21 1.72 7.97
N VAL A 266 3.24 2.99 7.56
CA VAL A 266 2.04 3.79 7.28
C VAL A 266 1.73 3.66 5.80
N GLU A 267 0.58 3.08 5.46
CA GLU A 267 0.11 2.96 4.08
C GLU A 267 -0.95 4.02 3.81
N ILE A 268 -0.89 4.62 2.63
CA ILE A 268 -2.01 5.35 2.05
C ILE A 268 -2.31 4.79 0.67
N MET A 269 -3.58 4.63 0.36
CA MET A 269 -4.04 4.11 -0.92
C MET A 269 -5.26 4.88 -1.39
N ALA A 270 -5.49 4.95 -2.71
CA ALA A 270 -6.78 5.37 -3.22
C ALA A 270 -7.87 4.39 -2.74
N SER A 271 -9.09 4.89 -2.53
CA SER A 271 -10.19 4.08 -2.03
C SER A 271 -10.75 3.13 -3.10
N SER A 272 -10.11 1.96 -3.23
CA SER A 272 -10.48 0.86 -4.12
C SER A 272 -10.12 -0.50 -3.51
N ASP A 273 -10.91 -1.52 -3.84
CA ASP A 273 -10.68 -2.93 -3.49
C ASP A 273 -10.32 -3.80 -4.72
N ASN A 274 -9.93 -3.17 -5.83
CA ASN A 274 -9.47 -3.85 -7.04
C ASN A 274 -8.07 -4.44 -6.82
N VAL A 275 -8.01 -5.77 -6.65
CA VAL A 275 -6.78 -6.51 -6.37
C VAL A 275 -6.75 -7.78 -7.21
N LEU A 276 -5.83 -7.83 -8.17
CA LEU A 276 -5.49 -9.05 -8.90
C LEU A 276 -4.30 -9.71 -8.22
N ARG A 277 -4.43 -10.99 -7.89
CA ARG A 277 -3.37 -11.76 -7.23
C ARG A 277 -2.57 -12.57 -8.24
N CYS A 278 -1.27 -12.70 -7.99
CA CYS A 278 -0.32 -13.47 -8.82
C CYS A 278 0.18 -14.74 -8.12
N GLY A 279 -0.37 -15.07 -6.95
CA GLY A 279 0.08 -16.15 -6.06
C GLY A 279 0.42 -15.64 -4.66
N LEU A 280 1.03 -16.50 -3.84
CA LEU A 280 1.20 -16.37 -2.40
C LEU A 280 -0.16 -16.16 -1.71
N THR A 281 -1.14 -16.97 -2.13
CA THR A 281 -2.55 -16.80 -1.76
C THR A 281 -3.36 -18.06 -1.96
N SER A 282 -4.31 -18.30 -1.06
CA SER A 282 -5.38 -19.29 -1.23
C SER A 282 -6.61 -18.76 -1.97
N LYS A 283 -6.64 -17.45 -2.30
CA LYS A 283 -7.77 -16.79 -2.97
C LYS A 283 -7.73 -17.00 -4.48
N HIS A 284 -8.83 -16.68 -5.16
CA HIS A 284 -8.94 -16.76 -6.60
C HIS A 284 -7.83 -15.97 -7.32
N VAL A 285 -7.27 -16.58 -8.37
CA VAL A 285 -6.29 -16.00 -9.30
C VAL A 285 -6.89 -16.08 -10.70
N ASP A 286 -7.21 -14.93 -11.28
CA ASP A 286 -7.58 -14.81 -12.69
C ASP A 286 -6.30 -14.54 -13.50
N ALA A 287 -5.65 -15.63 -13.93
CA ALA A 287 -4.40 -15.55 -14.67
C ALA A 287 -4.56 -14.83 -16.02
N ALA A 288 -5.72 -14.96 -16.68
CA ALA A 288 -5.96 -14.34 -17.97
C ALA A 288 -6.08 -12.82 -17.84
N GLU A 289 -6.90 -12.35 -16.89
CA GLU A 289 -7.03 -10.91 -16.61
C GLU A 289 -5.70 -10.34 -16.09
N LEU A 290 -4.97 -11.08 -15.24
CA LEU A 290 -3.68 -10.65 -14.72
C LEU A 290 -2.68 -10.28 -15.83
N LEU A 291 -2.59 -11.09 -16.90
CA LEU A 291 -1.67 -10.84 -18.01
C LEU A 291 -2.02 -9.59 -18.84
N GLU A 292 -3.27 -9.12 -18.75
CA GLU A 292 -3.73 -7.89 -19.41
C GLU A 292 -3.47 -6.65 -18.56
N ILE A 293 -3.38 -6.81 -17.24
CA ILE A 293 -3.14 -5.70 -16.30
C ILE A 293 -1.65 -5.49 -16.02
N VAL A 294 -0.88 -6.57 -15.90
CA VAL A 294 0.55 -6.50 -15.56
C VAL A 294 1.34 -5.71 -16.61
N ARG A 295 2.11 -4.73 -16.15
CA ARG A 295 3.09 -4.03 -16.96
C ARG A 295 4.42 -4.79 -16.93
N PHE A 296 4.70 -5.52 -18.01
CA PHE A 296 5.94 -6.27 -18.20
C PHE A 296 7.14 -5.40 -18.57
N THR A 297 7.39 -4.33 -17.83
CA THR A 297 8.57 -3.48 -18.05
C THR A 297 9.47 -3.54 -16.83
N ALA A 298 10.75 -3.81 -17.03
CA ALA A 298 11.75 -3.71 -15.97
C ALA A 298 12.02 -2.23 -15.65
N PHE A 299 12.09 -1.90 -14.36
CA PHE A 299 12.51 -0.56 -13.93
C PHE A 299 13.28 -0.62 -12.61
N PRO A 300 14.25 0.28 -12.41
CA PRO A 300 14.92 0.38 -11.12
C PRO A 300 13.92 0.87 -10.07
N VAL A 301 13.64 0.05 -9.07
CA VAL A 301 12.86 0.48 -7.92
C VAL A 301 13.76 1.25 -6.96
N ARG A 302 13.30 2.42 -6.54
CA ARG A 302 14.03 3.27 -5.60
C ARG A 302 13.12 3.66 -4.45
N ALA A 303 13.65 3.49 -3.24
CA ALA A 303 13.06 4.09 -2.05
C ALA A 303 12.94 5.61 -2.23
N LEU A 304 11.76 6.13 -1.98
CA LEU A 304 11.44 7.55 -2.02
C LEU A 304 11.78 8.17 -0.66
N ALA A 305 12.50 9.30 -0.70
CA ALA A 305 12.66 10.17 0.45
C ALA A 305 11.58 11.25 0.45
N ALA A 306 11.12 11.62 1.64
CA ALA A 306 10.27 12.80 1.79
C ALA A 306 11.04 14.07 1.44
N ARG A 307 10.35 15.02 0.80
CA ARG A 307 10.87 16.36 0.50
C ARG A 307 10.48 17.30 1.61
N TRP A 308 11.45 17.99 2.20
CA TRP A 308 11.18 19.01 3.20
C TRP A 308 10.61 20.27 2.55
N ASP A 309 9.46 20.71 3.03
CA ASP A 309 8.84 21.98 2.71
C ASP A 309 9.08 22.96 3.86
N ALA A 310 9.96 23.93 3.64
CA ALA A 310 10.34 24.92 4.64
C ALA A 310 9.18 25.87 5.02
N ALA A 311 8.18 26.06 4.15
CA ALA A 311 7.08 26.97 4.40
C ALA A 311 6.07 26.37 5.39
N THR A 312 5.85 25.07 5.32
CA THR A 312 4.88 24.34 6.15
C THR A 312 5.55 23.57 7.28
N GLY A 313 6.85 23.27 7.17
CA GLY A 313 7.57 22.37 8.05
C GLY A 313 7.25 20.88 7.80
N GLU A 314 6.65 20.57 6.65
CA GLU A 314 6.27 19.20 6.28
C GLU A 314 7.40 18.44 5.59
N HIS A 315 7.46 17.14 5.82
CA HIS A 315 8.19 16.21 4.99
C HIS A 315 7.18 15.49 4.08
N VAL A 316 7.03 15.99 2.85
CA VAL A 316 6.03 15.53 1.88
C VAL A 316 6.57 14.36 1.05
N TYR A 317 5.81 13.28 0.96
CA TYR A 317 6.15 12.13 0.13
C TYR A 317 5.58 12.32 -1.29
N PRO A 318 6.42 12.35 -2.33
CA PRO A 318 5.94 12.62 -3.69
C PRO A 318 5.17 11.43 -4.24
N ALA A 319 3.92 11.66 -4.67
CA ALA A 319 3.08 10.69 -5.36
C ALA A 319 2.52 11.31 -6.66
N PRO A 320 2.53 10.60 -7.80
CA PRO A 320 2.01 11.10 -9.08
C PRO A 320 0.49 10.92 -9.21
N VAL A 321 -0.26 11.20 -8.14
CA VAL A 321 -1.72 11.02 -8.07
C VAL A 321 -2.37 12.18 -7.35
N ASP A 322 -3.65 12.43 -7.66
CA ASP A 322 -4.42 13.49 -7.00
C ASP A 322 -5.25 12.95 -5.82
N ASP A 323 -5.52 11.65 -5.80
CA ASP A 323 -6.38 10.95 -4.84
C ASP A 323 -5.95 11.27 -3.41
N PHE A 324 -4.63 11.24 -3.17
CA PHE A 324 -4.03 11.52 -1.87
C PHE A 324 -2.72 12.32 -1.93
N SER A 325 -2.36 12.90 -0.79
CA SER A 325 -1.06 13.43 -0.43
C SER A 325 -0.73 12.98 0.98
N LEU A 326 0.48 12.45 1.17
CA LEU A 326 0.99 12.01 2.47
C LEU A 326 2.20 12.85 2.86
N SER A 327 2.19 13.38 4.07
CA SER A 327 3.34 14.06 4.66
C SER A 327 3.53 13.63 6.11
N ARG A 328 4.72 13.93 6.65
CA ARG A 328 5.01 13.76 8.07
C ARG A 328 5.55 15.04 8.69
N PHE A 329 5.37 15.14 10.00
CA PHE A 329 6.01 16.10 10.88
C PHE A 329 6.89 15.37 11.87
N ASP A 330 8.11 15.88 12.02
CA ASP A 330 9.02 15.54 13.10
C ASP A 330 8.92 16.68 14.14
N LEU A 331 8.12 16.46 15.19
CA LEU A 331 7.77 17.47 16.18
C LEU A 331 8.78 17.50 17.32
N VAL A 332 9.19 18.70 17.72
CA VAL A 332 9.99 18.96 18.91
C VAL A 332 9.18 19.87 19.84
N ARG A 333 9.15 19.55 21.14
CA ARG A 333 8.29 20.25 22.12
C ARG A 333 8.48 21.77 22.18
N THR A 334 9.68 22.24 21.86
CA THR A 334 10.03 23.67 21.88
C THR A 334 9.62 24.42 20.61
N ASP A 335 9.18 23.71 19.56
CA ASP A 335 8.79 24.33 18.31
C ASP A 335 7.46 25.08 18.43
N ALA A 336 7.33 26.16 17.66
CA ALA A 336 6.04 26.81 17.47
C ALA A 336 5.04 25.83 16.82
N PRO A 337 3.75 25.85 17.22
CA PRO A 337 2.73 25.02 16.59
C PRO A 337 2.69 25.19 15.07
N ARG A 338 2.61 24.08 14.34
CA ARG A 338 2.45 24.05 12.88
C ARG A 338 0.98 24.28 12.54
N THR A 339 0.70 25.13 11.56
CA THR A 339 -0.66 25.37 11.08
C THR A 339 -0.92 24.49 9.86
N LEU A 340 -1.94 23.64 9.94
CA LEU A 340 -2.36 22.76 8.86
C LEU A 340 -3.63 23.33 8.23
N MET A 341 -3.55 23.71 6.96
CA MET A 341 -4.69 24.15 6.18
C MET A 341 -4.84 23.26 4.95
N ALA A 342 -6.07 22.85 4.65
CA ALA A 342 -6.40 22.19 3.40
C ALA A 342 -7.85 22.50 2.99
N ASP A 343 -8.05 22.70 1.69
CA ASP A 343 -9.39 22.74 1.08
C ASP A 343 -9.99 21.33 0.90
N ALA A 344 -9.39 20.33 1.53
CA ALA A 344 -9.71 18.92 1.48
C ALA A 344 -9.67 18.34 2.91
N PRO A 345 -10.40 17.25 3.20
CA PRO A 345 -10.38 16.62 4.50
C PRO A 345 -8.99 16.10 4.84
N GLN A 346 -8.74 15.97 6.13
CA GLN A 346 -7.43 15.63 6.67
C GLN A 346 -7.57 14.52 7.70
N ILE A 347 -6.68 13.53 7.67
CA ILE A 347 -6.45 12.62 8.78
C ILE A 347 -5.05 12.88 9.32
N VAL A 348 -4.95 13.15 10.63
CA VAL A 348 -3.68 13.41 11.33
C VAL A 348 -3.45 12.29 12.32
N LEU A 349 -2.45 11.45 12.07
CA LEU A 349 -2.12 10.23 12.82
C LEU A 349 -0.81 10.42 13.59
N CYS A 350 -0.83 10.24 14.91
CA CYS A 350 0.40 10.15 15.69
C CYS A 350 0.93 8.71 15.67
N VAL A 351 2.22 8.50 15.38
CA VAL A 351 2.85 7.17 15.36
C VAL A 351 3.97 7.03 16.40
N ARG A 352 4.40 8.14 17.00
CA ARG A 352 5.43 8.16 18.05
C ARG A 352 5.29 9.43 18.87
N GLY A 353 5.51 9.35 20.18
CA GLY A 353 5.50 10.49 21.09
C GLY A 353 4.09 10.97 21.42
N GLU A 354 3.95 12.24 21.76
CA GLU A 354 2.69 12.86 22.15
C GLU A 354 2.51 14.18 21.40
N ALA A 355 1.47 14.21 20.57
CA ALA A 355 1.06 15.39 19.83
C ALA A 355 -0.24 15.96 20.40
N THR A 356 -0.52 17.21 20.07
CA THR A 356 -1.79 17.87 20.35
C THR A 356 -2.27 18.54 19.08
N VAL A 357 -3.52 18.27 18.71
CA VAL A 357 -4.19 18.93 17.59
C VAL A 357 -5.26 19.85 18.16
N ALA A 358 -5.21 21.13 17.80
CA ALA A 358 -6.18 22.13 18.23
C ALA A 358 -6.91 22.76 17.04
N SER A 359 -8.20 23.01 17.19
CA SER A 359 -9.06 23.72 16.24
C SER A 359 -10.23 24.36 16.97
N GLU A 360 -10.58 25.60 16.62
CA GLU A 360 -11.75 26.33 17.15
C GLU A 360 -11.91 26.28 18.69
N GLY A 361 -10.80 26.44 19.42
CA GLY A 361 -10.79 26.42 20.89
C GLY A 361 -10.88 25.02 21.52
N ARG A 362 -11.06 23.96 20.72
CA ARG A 362 -10.92 22.56 21.16
C ARG A 362 -9.49 22.07 20.97
N SER A 363 -9.05 21.17 21.84
CA SER A 363 -7.72 20.58 21.82
C SER A 363 -7.82 19.08 22.11
N VAL A 364 -7.17 18.26 21.28
CA VAL A 364 -7.20 16.79 21.37
C VAL A 364 -5.75 16.28 21.49
N PRO A 365 -5.39 15.59 22.59
CA PRO A 365 -4.10 14.92 22.68
C PRO A 365 -4.10 13.64 21.84
N LEU A 366 -2.99 13.39 21.14
CA LEU A 366 -2.75 12.24 20.28
C LEU A 366 -1.47 11.52 20.70
N GLY A 367 -1.66 10.33 21.30
CA GLY A 367 -0.60 9.34 21.45
C GLY A 367 -0.49 8.44 20.20
N PRO A 368 0.52 7.56 20.15
CA PRO A 368 0.74 6.67 19.02
C PRO A 368 -0.48 5.81 18.68
N GLY A 369 -0.78 5.65 17.40
CA GLY A 369 -1.94 4.94 16.88
C GLY A 369 -3.25 5.73 16.94
N ARG A 370 -3.28 6.90 17.59
CA ARG A 370 -4.47 7.77 17.62
C ARG A 370 -4.43 8.78 16.49
N ALA A 371 -5.61 9.07 15.95
CA ALA A 371 -5.76 10.06 14.89
C ALA A 371 -7.00 10.94 15.05
N VAL A 372 -6.97 12.10 14.40
CA VAL A 372 -8.14 12.96 14.20
C VAL A 372 -8.47 13.04 12.72
N TYR A 373 -9.77 13.14 12.44
CA TYR A 373 -10.32 13.58 11.17
C TYR A 373 -10.66 15.07 11.25
N ALA A 374 -10.45 15.81 10.17
CA ALA A 374 -10.94 17.17 10.02
C ALA A 374 -11.55 17.36 8.64
N PRO A 375 -12.75 17.97 8.53
CA PRO A 375 -13.36 18.27 7.25
C PRO A 375 -12.55 19.29 6.44
N ALA A 376 -12.89 19.42 5.15
CA ALA A 376 -12.31 20.44 4.30
C ALA A 376 -12.53 21.86 4.85
N GLY A 377 -11.49 22.69 4.81
CA GLY A 377 -11.53 24.07 5.30
C GLY A 377 -11.20 24.23 6.79
N ASP A 378 -11.21 23.15 7.58
CA ASP A 378 -10.77 23.22 8.97
C ASP A 378 -9.28 23.57 9.06
N THR A 379 -8.97 24.58 9.86
CA THR A 379 -7.58 24.93 10.21
C THR A 379 -7.18 24.24 11.50
N LEU A 380 -6.15 23.41 11.44
CA LEU A 380 -5.61 22.72 12.61
C LEU A 380 -4.30 23.36 13.07
N ARG A 381 -4.05 23.35 14.38
CA ARG A 381 -2.73 23.62 14.95
C ARG A 381 -2.16 22.36 15.57
N LEU A 382 -0.99 21.96 15.11
CA LEU A 382 -0.27 20.78 15.54
C LEU A 382 0.94 21.19 16.39
N SER A 383 1.05 20.65 17.60
CA SER A 383 2.20 20.85 18.49
C SER A 383 2.51 19.58 19.26
N GLY A 384 3.66 19.53 19.94
CA GLY A 384 4.04 18.39 20.80
C GLY A 384 5.42 17.86 20.46
N GLU A 385 5.65 16.59 20.72
CA GLU A 385 6.92 15.91 20.53
C GLU A 385 6.70 14.54 19.91
N GLY A 386 7.39 14.22 18.82
CA GLY A 386 7.28 12.90 18.19
C GLY A 386 7.11 12.94 16.68
N LYS A 387 6.40 11.95 16.13
CA LYS A 387 6.22 11.77 14.69
C LYS A 387 4.74 11.64 14.36
N VAL A 388 4.28 12.51 13.45
CA VAL A 388 2.87 12.61 13.07
C VAL A 388 2.77 12.57 11.55
N PHE A 389 1.88 11.74 11.01
CA PHE A 389 1.54 11.70 9.60
C PHE A 389 0.27 12.52 9.33
N ARG A 390 0.21 13.15 8.17
CA ARG A 390 -0.96 13.86 7.64
C ARG A 390 -1.31 13.27 6.29
N ALA A 391 -2.52 12.75 6.18
CA ALA A 391 -3.13 12.34 4.92
C ALA A 391 -4.19 13.36 4.51
N THR A 392 -4.15 13.80 3.26
CA THR A 392 -5.17 14.65 2.63
C THR A 392 -5.25 14.35 1.13
N SER A 393 -6.00 15.10 0.34
CA SER A 393 -6.06 14.96 -1.13
C SER A 393 -5.15 15.96 -1.83
N ALA A 394 -4.55 15.55 -2.95
CA ALA A 394 -3.74 16.40 -3.81
C ALA A 394 -4.56 17.14 -4.89
N VAL A 395 -5.88 16.90 -4.98
CA VAL A 395 -6.78 17.63 -5.88
C VAL A 395 -6.68 19.14 -5.63
N ARG A 396 -6.21 19.86 -6.64
CA ARG A 396 -6.11 21.32 -6.58
C ARG A 396 -7.46 21.98 -6.80
N THR A 397 -7.81 22.94 -5.95
CA THR A 397 -9.06 23.71 -6.00
C THR A 397 -9.04 24.88 -7.01
N ARG A 398 -7.93 25.09 -7.74
CA ARG A 398 -7.81 26.13 -8.80
C ARG A 398 -7.17 25.57 -10.08
N PRO A 399 -7.63 26.01 -11.28
CA PRO A 399 -7.00 25.63 -12.54
C PRO A 399 -5.58 26.21 -12.60
N ARG A 400 -4.62 25.44 -13.15
CA ARG A 400 -3.34 26.00 -13.61
C ARG A 400 -3.68 27.16 -14.54
N GLN A 401 -3.39 28.39 -14.14
CA GLN A 401 -3.24 29.47 -15.13
C GLN A 401 -2.11 29.03 -16.05
N GLY A 402 -2.43 28.91 -17.33
CA GLY A 402 -1.57 28.34 -18.34
C GLY A 402 -0.21 29.02 -18.38
N GLY A 403 0.83 28.21 -18.32
CA GLY A 403 2.13 28.52 -18.88
C GLY A 403 2.55 27.28 -19.68
N PRO A 404 2.87 27.40 -20.97
CA PRO A 404 3.48 26.30 -21.68
C PRO A 404 4.90 26.15 -21.12
N THR A 405 5.28 24.92 -20.79
CA THR A 405 6.70 24.60 -20.54
C THR A 405 7.11 23.50 -21.52
N PRO A 406 8.34 23.59 -22.04
CA PRO A 406 8.77 23.01 -23.32
C PRO A 406 9.02 21.51 -23.30
#